data_AF-A0A166N9I2-F1
#
_entry.id   AF-A0A166N9I2-F1
#
_cell.length_a   1.000
_cell.length_b   1.000
_cell.length_c   1.000
_cell.angle_alpha   90.00
_cell.angle_beta   90.00
_cell.angle_gamma   90.00
#
_symmetry.space_group_name_H-M   'P 1'
#
loop_
_entity.id
_entity.type
_entity.pdbx_description
1 polymer ?
#
loop_
_entity_poly.entity_id
_entity_poly.type
_entity_poly.pdbx_seq_one_letter_code
_entity_poly.pdbx_strand_id
1 'polypeptide(L)'
;KSSSQRRQVFVDIQTAAGVEQALHLIKDMPVRWSSTKNMIERAYECREHIAQLVREMVRAEKDRKKRDALNELHISDEEWEQLKLFLELLELPDCAQQAFSAEKYSTLYNAIPALLSLCHAWEARTSNLRYVDLWQVLEPAIAKLNDYISDLRASPNDAYHLSMVLHPDIRLGPEFEACWPDSDERKRRTEAIERYIALNSQRKASTAATKPKKGSLRTLMAEFRPAVSSAQTSPAEEPASSEEWRVEYESYLRSDHDLPEAMPLVQWWGMMSTRYPTWASLAGDILAAMASSVSAERVFSSAGITITKRRNRLQGDIVEATQVLKAAIRNDLLVRAPQPSSTLE
;
A
#
# COMPACT_ATOMS: atom_id res chain seq x y z
N LYS A 1 13.96 27.61 12.18
CA LYS A 1 15.22 27.11 11.58
C LYS A 1 16.15 26.74 12.73
N SER A 2 16.58 25.49 12.89
CA SER A 2 17.56 25.19 13.95
C SER A 2 18.92 25.78 13.56
N SER A 3 19.62 26.36 14.52
CA SER A 3 21.02 26.78 14.31
C SER A 3 21.87 25.54 14.05
N SER A 4 22.77 25.60 13.05
CA SER A 4 23.77 24.56 12.79
C SER A 4 24.61 24.27 14.03
N GLN A 5 24.88 25.31 14.82
CA GLN A 5 25.62 25.20 16.08
C GLN A 5 24.88 24.34 17.11
N ARG A 6 23.56 24.49 17.26
CA ARG A 6 22.78 23.66 18.22
C ARG A 6 22.73 22.19 17.83
N ARG A 7 22.72 21.90 16.51
CA ARG A 7 22.82 20.51 16.03
C ARG A 7 24.17 19.91 16.35
N GLN A 8 25.25 20.68 16.18
CA GLN A 8 26.59 20.21 16.48
C GLN A 8 26.73 19.90 17.98
N VAL A 9 26.31 20.82 18.86
CA VAL A 9 26.33 20.60 20.31
C VAL A 9 25.57 19.34 20.70
N PHE A 10 24.41 19.08 20.09
CA PHE A 10 23.64 17.86 20.35
C PHE A 10 24.35 16.58 19.90
N VAL A 11 25.10 16.63 18.80
CA VAL A 11 25.95 15.51 18.35
C VAL A 11 27.10 15.31 19.32
N ASP A 12 27.78 16.38 19.71
CA ASP A 12 28.93 16.33 20.64
C ASP A 12 28.52 15.73 22.00
N ILE A 13 27.32 16.06 22.50
CA ILE A 13 26.75 15.49 23.73
C ILE A 13 26.57 13.97 23.60
N GLN A 14 26.03 13.48 22.48
CA GLN A 14 25.84 12.04 22.25
C GLN A 14 27.16 11.31 22.11
N THR A 15 28.12 11.88 21.39
CA THR A 15 29.46 11.30 21.23
C THR A 15 30.20 11.23 22.57
N ALA A 16 30.07 12.26 23.41
CA ALA A 16 30.64 12.26 24.76
C ALA A 16 30.00 11.19 25.68
N ALA A 17 28.73 10.85 25.44
CA ALA A 17 28.02 9.77 26.13
C ALA A 17 28.32 8.37 25.57
N GLY A 18 29.18 8.24 24.55
CA GLY A 18 29.57 6.95 23.97
C GLY A 18 28.62 6.40 22.90
N VAL A 19 27.73 7.22 22.34
CA VAL A 19 26.84 6.80 21.23
C VAL A 19 27.66 6.66 19.94
N GLU A 20 27.72 5.44 19.38
CA GLU A 20 28.50 5.12 18.17
C GLU A 20 28.04 5.92 16.95
N GLN A 21 26.72 6.05 16.76
CA GLN A 21 26.13 6.81 15.67
C GLN A 21 25.18 7.86 16.23
N ALA A 22 25.68 9.10 16.35
CA ALA A 22 24.88 10.21 16.86
C ALA A 22 23.63 10.43 16.01
N LEU A 23 22.48 10.51 16.67
CA LEU A 23 21.19 10.73 16.04
C LEU A 23 20.91 12.22 15.89
N HIS A 24 20.07 12.55 14.92
CA HIS A 24 19.50 13.89 14.80
C HIS A 24 18.04 13.88 15.24
N LEU A 25 17.63 14.94 15.94
CA LEU A 25 16.21 15.17 16.23
C LEU A 25 15.45 15.39 14.93
N ILE A 26 14.30 14.74 14.82
CA ILE A 26 13.38 14.83 13.69
C ILE A 26 12.38 15.94 14.00
N LYS A 27 11.97 16.70 12.98
CA LYS A 27 10.89 17.67 13.12
C LYS A 27 9.62 17.07 12.53
N ASP A 28 8.49 17.29 13.18
CA ASP A 28 7.19 17.00 12.60
C ASP A 28 6.98 17.72 11.25
N MET A 29 6.33 17.01 10.34
CA MET A 29 6.01 17.38 8.98
C MET A 29 4.55 17.01 8.74
N PRO A 30 3.62 18.00 8.75
CA PRO A 30 2.17 17.74 8.68
C PRO A 30 1.71 16.96 7.45
N VAL A 31 2.50 16.97 6.37
CA VAL A 31 2.17 16.32 5.09
C VAL A 31 2.65 14.86 5.06
N ARG A 32 3.48 14.42 6.01
CA ARG A 32 4.04 13.07 6.04
C ARG A 32 3.37 12.25 7.13
N TRP A 33 2.78 11.13 6.74
CA TRP A 33 2.21 10.19 7.70
C TRP A 33 3.25 9.71 8.72
N SER A 34 2.77 9.49 9.94
CA SER A 34 3.57 9.08 11.11
C SER A 34 4.72 10.02 11.48
N SER A 35 4.77 11.25 10.94
CA SER A 35 5.85 12.19 11.25
C SER A 35 5.85 12.61 12.71
N THR A 36 4.68 12.83 13.32
CA THR A 36 4.56 13.12 14.75
C THR A 36 5.03 11.95 15.60
N LYS A 37 4.62 10.72 15.27
CA LYS A 37 5.07 9.49 15.94
C LYS A 37 6.60 9.40 15.92
N ASN A 38 7.19 9.45 14.72
CA ASN A 38 8.63 9.36 14.52
C ASN A 38 9.41 10.48 15.22
N MET A 39 8.83 11.69 15.30
CA MET A 39 9.41 12.80 16.05
C MET A 39 9.45 12.50 17.55
N ILE A 40 8.33 12.04 18.12
CA ILE A 40 8.22 11.75 19.55
C ILE A 40 9.09 10.55 19.94
N GLU A 41 9.06 9.48 19.13
CA GLU A 41 9.90 8.30 19.31
C GLU A 41 11.39 8.68 19.35
N ARG A 42 11.86 9.45 18.35
CA ARG A 42 13.24 9.95 18.34
C ARG A 42 13.55 10.84 19.53
N ALA A 43 12.61 11.69 19.94
CA ALA A 43 12.80 12.55 21.10
C ALA A 43 12.95 11.71 22.39
N TYR A 44 12.14 10.65 22.53
CA TYR A 44 12.16 9.74 23.66
C TYR A 44 13.46 8.91 23.73
N GLU A 45 13.94 8.38 22.60
CA GLU A 45 15.25 7.73 22.48
C GLU A 45 16.38 8.65 22.94
N CYS A 46 16.25 9.95 22.66
CA CYS A 46 17.25 10.95 22.94
C CYS A 46 17.02 11.75 24.24
N ARG A 47 16.07 11.36 25.11
CA ARG A 47 15.59 12.20 26.21
C ARG A 47 16.71 12.73 27.13
N GLU A 48 17.68 11.88 27.46
CA GLU A 48 18.82 12.25 28.33
C GLU A 48 19.71 13.30 27.65
N HIS A 49 19.97 13.10 26.36
CA HIS A 49 20.76 14.02 25.54
C HIS A 49 20.02 15.35 25.32
N ILE A 50 18.69 15.33 25.20
CA ILE A 50 17.85 16.53 25.11
C ILE A 50 17.91 17.30 26.41
N ALA A 51 17.76 16.63 27.56
CA ALA A 51 17.87 17.27 28.87
C ALA A 51 19.25 17.93 29.04
N GLN A 52 20.32 17.24 28.65
CA GLN A 52 21.67 17.79 28.67
C GLN A 52 21.84 18.99 27.71
N LEU A 53 21.27 18.93 26.51
CA LEU A 53 21.29 20.04 25.55
C LEU A 53 20.62 21.29 26.12
N VAL A 54 19.43 21.13 26.72
CA VAL A 54 18.71 22.25 27.35
C VAL A 54 19.56 22.86 28.47
N ARG A 55 20.17 22.04 29.33
CA ARG A 55 21.08 22.52 30.40
C ARG A 55 22.26 23.33 29.84
N GLU A 56 22.92 22.86 28.80
CA GLU A 56 24.04 23.57 28.17
C GLU A 56 23.60 24.87 27.50
N MET A 57 22.42 24.89 26.86
CA MET A 57 21.86 26.10 26.25
C MET A 57 21.50 27.16 27.30
N VAL A 58 20.93 26.76 28.43
CA VAL A 58 20.61 27.64 29.56
C VAL A 58 21.88 28.25 30.16
N ARG A 59 22.94 27.45 30.33
CA ARG A 59 24.25 27.91 30.85
C ARG A 59 24.92 28.92 29.94
N ALA A 60 24.83 28.73 28.63
CA ALA A 60 25.47 29.60 27.64
C ALA A 60 24.71 30.93 27.41
N GLU A 61 23.41 31.00 27.72
CA GLU A 61 22.58 32.18 27.46
C GLU A 61 22.80 33.27 28.53
N LYS A 62 23.09 34.49 28.07
CA LYS A 62 23.39 35.64 28.95
C LYS A 62 22.13 36.46 29.25
N ASP A 63 21.18 36.51 28.32
CA ASP A 63 19.94 37.23 28.47
C ASP A 63 18.99 36.48 29.41
N ARG A 64 18.57 37.15 30.50
CA ARG A 64 17.68 36.56 31.51
C ARG A 64 16.35 36.08 30.92
N LYS A 65 15.72 36.87 30.04
CA LYS A 65 14.41 36.51 29.47
C LYS A 65 14.52 35.27 28.58
N LYS A 66 15.60 35.17 27.80
CA LYS A 66 15.84 34.00 26.94
C LYS A 66 16.22 32.77 27.75
N ARG A 67 16.96 32.95 28.85
CA ARG A 67 17.31 31.87 29.76
C ARG A 67 16.05 31.28 30.42
N ASP A 68 15.15 32.14 30.90
CA ASP A 68 13.88 31.72 31.49
C ASP A 68 13.04 30.93 30.46
N ALA A 69 12.92 31.43 29.23
CA ALA A 69 12.25 30.72 28.14
C ALA A 69 12.92 29.39 27.73
N LEU A 70 14.23 29.24 27.91
CA LEU A 70 14.93 27.97 27.67
C LEU A 70 14.72 26.97 28.81
N ASN A 71 14.57 27.43 30.05
CA ASN A 71 14.23 26.58 31.18
C ASN A 71 12.83 25.97 31.03
N GLU A 72 11.89 26.71 30.44
CA GLU A 72 10.54 26.21 30.10
C GLU A 72 10.53 25.08 29.05
N LEU A 73 11.65 24.86 28.33
CA LEU A 73 11.78 23.75 27.39
C LEU A 73 12.19 22.43 28.08
N HIS A 74 12.41 22.43 29.39
CA HIS A 74 12.68 21.21 30.12
C HIS A 74 11.40 20.37 30.21
N ILE A 75 11.47 19.17 29.65
CA ILE A 75 10.39 18.18 29.73
C ILE A 75 10.56 17.37 31.02
N SER A 76 9.54 17.33 31.87
CA SER A 76 9.55 16.57 33.12
C SER A 76 9.39 15.07 32.90
N ASP A 77 9.70 14.26 33.92
CA ASP A 77 9.53 12.81 33.85
C ASP A 77 8.05 12.43 33.66
N GLU A 78 7.12 13.16 34.29
CA GLU A 78 5.68 12.98 34.10
C GLU A 78 5.25 13.30 32.65
N GLU A 79 5.77 14.38 32.07
CA GLU A 79 5.51 14.73 30.67
C GLU A 79 6.06 13.69 29.70
N TRP A 80 7.22 13.10 30.01
CA TRP A 80 7.77 11.98 29.23
C TRP A 80 6.90 10.72 29.31
N GLU A 81 6.32 10.41 30.47
CA GLU A 81 5.38 9.29 30.61
C GLU A 81 4.06 9.56 29.86
N GLN A 82 3.56 10.80 29.86
CA GLN A 82 2.42 11.17 29.02
C GLN A 82 2.74 11.08 27.52
N LEU A 83 3.94 11.51 27.10
CA LEU A 83 4.39 11.37 25.71
C LEU A 83 4.51 9.90 25.29
N LYS A 84 4.95 9.03 26.19
CA LYS A 84 5.00 7.58 25.94
C LYS A 84 3.61 6.99 25.75
N LEU A 85 2.64 7.39 26.57
CA LEU A 85 1.25 6.98 26.41
C LEU A 85 0.68 7.47 25.06
N PHE A 86 1.00 8.70 24.66
CA PHE A 86 0.59 9.25 23.38
C PHE A 86 1.28 8.53 22.21
N LEU A 87 2.54 8.12 22.36
CA LEU A 87 3.27 7.33 21.37
C LEU A 87 2.60 5.96 21.15
N GLU A 88 2.18 5.28 22.22
CA GLU A 88 1.43 4.02 22.11
C GLU A 88 0.10 4.18 21.35
N LEU A 89 -0.54 5.34 21.48
CA LEU A 89 -1.76 5.66 20.73
C LEU A 89 -1.47 5.93 19.25
N LEU A 90 -0.37 6.63 18.95
CA LEU A 90 0.10 6.92 17.59
C LEU A 90 0.69 5.70 16.87
N GLU A 91 1.05 4.66 17.60
CA GLU A 91 1.49 3.38 17.01
C GLU A 91 0.37 2.70 16.22
N LEU A 92 -0.86 2.80 16.70
CA LEU A 92 -2.02 2.18 16.07
C LEU A 92 -2.29 2.69 14.65
N PRO A 93 -2.42 4.01 14.40
CA PRO A 93 -2.62 4.51 13.04
C PRO A 93 -1.41 4.27 12.15
N ASP A 94 -0.18 4.24 12.68
CA ASP A 94 1.01 3.87 11.90
C ASP A 94 0.90 2.42 11.42
N CYS A 95 0.62 1.47 12.32
CA CYS A 95 0.38 0.06 11.97
C CYS A 95 -0.73 -0.10 10.92
N ALA A 96 -1.88 0.53 11.13
CA ALA A 96 -3.00 0.47 10.20
C ALA A 96 -2.60 1.00 8.81
N GLN A 97 -1.91 2.14 8.76
CA GLN A 97 -1.44 2.73 7.53
C GLN A 97 -0.41 1.85 6.82
N GLN A 98 0.54 1.25 7.54
CA GLN A 98 1.53 0.35 6.94
C GLN A 98 0.89 -0.89 6.30
N ALA A 99 -0.21 -1.41 6.86
CA ALA A 99 -0.92 -2.57 6.32
C ALA A 99 -1.41 -2.38 4.87
N PHE A 100 -1.58 -1.13 4.43
CA PHE A 100 -1.97 -0.80 3.06
C PHE A 100 -0.99 0.13 2.30
N SER A 101 0.24 0.29 2.80
CA SER A 101 1.30 1.15 2.25
C SER A 101 2.43 0.40 1.52
N ALA A 102 2.24 -0.88 1.21
CA ALA A 102 3.21 -1.65 0.46
C ALA A 102 3.40 -1.11 -0.98
N GLU A 103 4.47 -1.53 -1.64
CA GLU A 103 4.80 -1.14 -3.02
C GLU A 103 4.90 -2.36 -3.95
N LYS A 104 5.19 -3.54 -3.39
CA LYS A 104 5.53 -4.76 -4.14
C LYS A 104 4.38 -5.75 -4.29
N TYR A 105 3.32 -5.59 -3.52
CA TYR A 105 2.17 -6.47 -3.50
C TYR A 105 0.90 -5.65 -3.35
N SER A 106 -0.21 -6.23 -3.77
CA SER A 106 -1.54 -5.62 -3.73
C SER A 106 -1.92 -5.27 -2.30
N THR A 107 -2.47 -4.08 -2.08
CA THR A 107 -2.87 -3.62 -0.75
C THR A 107 -4.32 -3.19 -0.63
N LEU A 108 -5.04 -3.13 -1.75
CA LEU A 108 -6.38 -2.58 -1.79
C LEU A 108 -7.35 -3.30 -0.84
N TYR A 109 -7.20 -4.62 -0.73
CA TYR A 109 -8.04 -5.46 0.13
C TYR A 109 -7.82 -5.21 1.63
N ASN A 110 -6.67 -4.64 2.04
CA ASN A 110 -6.35 -4.35 3.44
C ASN A 110 -6.84 -2.98 3.92
N ALA A 111 -7.23 -2.08 3.02
CA ALA A 111 -7.49 -0.68 3.38
C ALA A 111 -8.65 -0.52 4.37
N ILE A 112 -9.82 -1.07 4.03
CA ILE A 112 -11.02 -0.98 4.89
C ILE A 112 -10.83 -1.79 6.19
N PRO A 113 -10.35 -3.06 6.14
CA PRO A 113 -10.05 -3.81 7.37
C PRO A 113 -9.10 -3.07 8.32
N ALA A 114 -8.01 -2.50 7.82
CA ALA A 114 -7.04 -1.78 8.66
C ALA A 114 -7.66 -0.55 9.35
N LEU A 115 -8.50 0.21 8.64
CA LEU A 115 -9.20 1.36 9.21
C LEU A 115 -10.25 0.93 10.26
N LEU A 116 -10.97 -0.17 10.02
CA LEU A 116 -11.90 -0.73 11.01
C LEU A 116 -11.18 -1.24 12.25
N SER A 117 -10.07 -1.96 12.08
CA SER A 117 -9.22 -2.41 13.20
C SER A 117 -8.69 -1.24 14.01
N LEU A 118 -8.29 -0.14 13.36
CA LEU A 118 -7.90 1.09 14.03
C LEU A 118 -9.05 1.70 14.83
N CYS A 119 -10.23 1.79 14.23
CA CYS A 119 -11.42 2.33 14.90
C CYS A 119 -11.74 1.53 16.17
N HIS A 120 -11.80 0.20 16.05
CA HIS A 120 -12.03 -0.69 17.18
C HIS A 120 -10.93 -0.56 18.25
N ALA A 121 -9.66 -0.46 17.85
CA ALA A 121 -8.56 -0.31 18.79
C ALA A 121 -8.62 1.02 19.57
N TRP A 122 -9.09 2.10 18.93
CA TRP A 122 -9.31 3.38 19.59
C TRP A 122 -10.55 3.37 20.48
N GLU A 123 -11.67 2.79 20.04
CA GLU A 123 -12.88 2.60 20.86
C GLU A 123 -12.59 1.76 22.12
N ALA A 124 -11.77 0.71 22.01
CA ALA A 124 -11.35 -0.06 23.18
C ALA A 124 -10.58 0.81 24.22
N ARG A 125 -9.93 1.90 23.79
CA ARG A 125 -9.16 2.81 24.65
C ARG A 125 -10.00 3.94 25.23
N THR A 126 -11.17 4.26 24.67
CA THR A 126 -12.13 5.19 25.33
C THR A 126 -12.74 4.58 26.59
N SER A 127 -12.71 3.25 26.73
CA SER A 127 -13.16 2.55 27.93
C SER A 127 -12.06 2.33 28.98
N ASN A 128 -10.81 2.71 28.68
CA ASN A 128 -9.66 2.44 29.53
C ASN A 128 -9.20 3.73 30.24
N LEU A 129 -9.29 3.73 31.58
CA LEU A 129 -8.90 4.87 32.44
C LEU A 129 -7.45 5.31 32.24
N ARG A 130 -6.57 4.45 31.73
CA ARG A 130 -5.19 4.80 31.37
C ARG A 130 -5.12 5.94 30.35
N TYR A 131 -6.13 6.08 29.50
CA TYR A 131 -6.18 7.06 28.42
C TYR A 131 -7.12 8.24 28.71
N VAL A 132 -7.56 8.42 29.97
CA VAL A 132 -8.55 9.44 30.34
C VAL A 132 -8.15 10.85 29.89
N ASP A 133 -6.89 11.22 30.06
CA ASP A 133 -6.36 12.54 29.68
C ASP A 133 -6.33 12.75 28.15
N LEU A 134 -6.41 11.65 27.39
CA LEU A 134 -6.38 11.63 25.92
C LEU A 134 -7.77 11.47 25.30
N TRP A 135 -8.84 11.23 26.08
CA TRP A 135 -10.19 11.01 25.53
C TRP A 135 -10.70 12.20 24.72
N GLN A 136 -10.42 13.43 25.17
CA GLN A 136 -10.77 14.65 24.43
C GLN A 136 -10.16 14.73 23.02
N VAL A 137 -9.05 14.01 22.78
CA VAL A 137 -8.41 13.90 21.46
C VAL A 137 -8.90 12.66 20.71
N LEU A 138 -9.18 11.59 21.44
CA LEU A 138 -9.54 10.29 20.88
C LEU A 138 -10.95 10.28 20.28
N GLU A 139 -11.93 10.90 20.94
CA GLU A 139 -13.30 11.01 20.44
C GLU A 139 -13.41 11.66 19.05
N PRO A 140 -12.86 12.87 18.81
CA PRO A 140 -12.89 13.47 17.47
C PRO A 140 -12.05 12.68 16.46
N ALA A 141 -11.00 11.98 16.88
CA ALA A 141 -10.23 11.11 16.00
C ALA A 141 -11.04 9.90 15.52
N ILE A 142 -11.77 9.24 16.42
CA ILE A 142 -12.71 8.13 16.10
C ILE A 142 -13.84 8.63 15.20
N ALA A 143 -14.45 9.78 15.53
CA ALA A 143 -15.51 10.36 14.71
C ALA A 143 -15.03 10.61 13.28
N LYS A 144 -13.83 11.22 13.13
CA LYS A 144 -13.26 11.49 11.82
C LYS A 144 -12.93 10.22 11.04
N LEU A 145 -12.45 9.18 11.73
CA LEU A 145 -12.17 7.89 11.11
C LEU A 145 -13.45 7.20 10.61
N ASN A 146 -14.52 7.27 11.40
CA ASN A 146 -15.84 6.78 11.02
C ASN A 146 -16.42 7.50 9.78
N ASP A 147 -16.21 8.81 9.66
CA ASP A 147 -16.56 9.54 8.43
C ASP A 147 -15.85 8.95 7.21
N TYR A 148 -14.52 8.75 7.29
CA TYR A 148 -13.75 8.18 6.17
C TYR A 148 -14.18 6.75 5.83
N ILE A 149 -14.43 5.91 6.83
CA ILE A 149 -14.92 4.54 6.61
C ILE A 149 -16.30 4.57 5.94
N SER A 150 -17.17 5.48 6.36
CA SER A 150 -18.51 5.65 5.78
C SER A 150 -18.42 6.12 4.32
N ASP A 151 -17.57 7.09 4.03
CA ASP A 151 -17.32 7.58 2.67
C ASP A 151 -16.76 6.47 1.76
N LEU A 152 -15.81 5.67 2.26
CA LEU A 152 -15.26 4.53 1.52
C LEU A 152 -16.32 3.46 1.24
N ARG A 153 -17.18 3.16 2.21
CA ARG A 153 -18.29 2.20 2.07
C ARG A 153 -19.39 2.70 1.14
N ALA A 154 -19.67 3.99 1.14
CA ALA A 154 -20.68 4.63 0.27
C ALA A 154 -20.16 4.88 -1.15
N SER A 155 -18.84 4.81 -1.36
CA SER A 155 -18.22 5.04 -2.66
C SER A 155 -18.77 4.06 -3.71
N PRO A 156 -19.15 4.55 -4.91
CA PRO A 156 -19.60 3.68 -6.01
C PRO A 156 -18.46 2.87 -6.61
N ASN A 157 -17.22 3.07 -6.15
CA ASN A 157 -16.08 2.29 -6.57
C ASN A 157 -16.10 0.90 -5.91
N ASP A 158 -16.26 -0.13 -6.73
CA ASP A 158 -16.26 -1.52 -6.28
C ASP A 158 -14.86 -2.12 -6.13
N ALA A 159 -13.78 -1.38 -6.43
CA ALA A 159 -12.43 -1.93 -6.40
C ALA A 159 -12.03 -2.50 -5.02
N TYR A 160 -12.40 -1.84 -3.92
CA TYR A 160 -12.15 -2.37 -2.55
C TYR A 160 -12.89 -3.69 -2.33
N HIS A 161 -14.20 -3.70 -2.63
CA HIS A 161 -15.03 -4.89 -2.52
C HIS A 161 -14.49 -6.04 -3.37
N LEU A 162 -14.21 -5.79 -4.66
CA LEU A 162 -13.66 -6.76 -5.60
C LEU A 162 -12.32 -7.31 -5.12
N SER A 163 -11.42 -6.44 -4.64
CA SER A 163 -10.11 -6.86 -4.16
C SER A 163 -10.20 -7.82 -2.96
N MET A 164 -11.17 -7.64 -2.07
CA MET A 164 -11.40 -8.53 -0.94
C MET A 164 -12.04 -9.86 -1.38
N VAL A 165 -12.99 -9.84 -2.31
CA VAL A 165 -13.56 -11.07 -2.90
C VAL A 165 -12.47 -11.87 -3.63
N LEU A 166 -11.55 -11.19 -4.31
CA LEU A 166 -10.42 -11.79 -5.01
C LEU A 166 -9.32 -12.33 -4.08
N HIS A 167 -9.38 -12.07 -2.77
CA HIS A 167 -8.41 -12.58 -1.83
C HIS A 167 -8.89 -13.91 -1.25
N PRO A 168 -8.16 -15.03 -1.48
CA PRO A 168 -8.54 -16.35 -1.04
C PRO A 168 -9.00 -16.44 0.42
N ASP A 169 -8.18 -15.96 1.34
CA ASP A 169 -8.48 -16.14 2.77
C ASP A 169 -9.62 -15.24 3.27
N ILE A 170 -10.01 -14.22 2.47
CA ILE A 170 -11.04 -13.24 2.83
C ILE A 170 -12.38 -13.55 2.15
N ARG A 171 -12.41 -14.05 0.90
CA ARG A 171 -13.55 -14.50 0.06
C ARG A 171 -14.94 -14.56 0.75
N LEU A 172 -15.54 -13.41 1.08
CA LEU A 172 -16.83 -13.31 1.77
C LEU A 172 -16.88 -13.85 3.22
N GLY A 173 -15.74 -14.10 3.85
CA GLY A 173 -15.63 -14.49 5.25
C GLY A 173 -15.92 -13.35 6.25
N PRO A 174 -15.68 -13.60 7.56
CA PRO A 174 -16.05 -12.67 8.62
C PRO A 174 -15.46 -11.26 8.47
N GLU A 175 -14.23 -11.15 7.98
CA GLU A 175 -13.56 -9.86 7.75
C GLU A 175 -14.27 -9.03 6.68
N PHE A 176 -14.75 -9.69 5.62
CA PHE A 176 -15.52 -9.05 4.57
C PHE A 176 -16.90 -8.61 5.09
N GLU A 177 -17.57 -9.46 5.86
CA GLU A 177 -18.88 -9.12 6.47
C GLU A 177 -18.78 -7.95 7.44
N ALA A 178 -17.69 -7.86 8.22
CA ALA A 178 -17.41 -6.71 9.07
C ALA A 178 -17.21 -5.42 8.26
N CYS A 179 -16.65 -5.52 7.06
CA CYS A 179 -16.48 -4.38 6.15
C CYS A 179 -17.81 -3.89 5.56
N TRP A 180 -18.75 -4.78 5.27
CA TRP A 180 -20.10 -4.43 4.79
C TRP A 180 -21.17 -5.22 5.52
N PRO A 181 -21.67 -4.72 6.68
CA PRO A 181 -22.64 -5.44 7.51
C PRO A 181 -24.02 -5.62 6.85
N ASP A 182 -24.41 -4.71 5.96
CA ASP A 182 -25.67 -4.76 5.24
C ASP A 182 -25.65 -5.82 4.12
N SER A 183 -26.56 -6.79 4.20
CA SER A 183 -26.69 -7.86 3.20
C SER A 183 -27.08 -7.36 1.82
N ASP A 184 -27.87 -6.28 1.74
CA ASP A 184 -28.34 -5.75 0.45
C ASP A 184 -27.22 -4.98 -0.26
N GLU A 185 -26.39 -4.27 0.49
CA GLU A 185 -25.15 -3.67 -0.01
C GLU A 185 -24.20 -4.73 -0.55
N ARG A 186 -24.00 -5.83 0.19
CA ARG A 186 -23.16 -6.95 -0.27
C ARG A 186 -23.67 -7.51 -1.60
N LYS A 187 -24.98 -7.78 -1.72
CA LYS A 187 -25.59 -8.27 -2.96
C LYS A 187 -25.42 -7.29 -4.12
N ARG A 188 -25.72 -6.01 -3.92
CA ARG A 188 -25.58 -4.96 -4.94
C ARG A 188 -24.15 -4.83 -5.47
N ARG A 189 -23.15 -5.03 -4.61
CA ARG A 189 -21.74 -5.02 -5.01
C ARG A 189 -21.32 -6.32 -5.69
N THR A 190 -21.86 -7.46 -5.27
CA THR A 190 -21.70 -8.71 -6.02
C THR A 190 -22.28 -8.58 -7.44
N GLU A 191 -23.42 -7.88 -7.60
CA GLU A 191 -23.99 -7.58 -8.92
C GLU A 191 -23.08 -6.67 -9.78
N ALA A 192 -22.20 -5.88 -9.16
CA ALA A 192 -21.23 -5.08 -9.89
C ALA A 192 -20.14 -5.91 -10.57
N ILE A 193 -19.82 -7.09 -10.03
CA ILE A 193 -18.96 -8.08 -10.68
C ILE A 193 -19.53 -8.45 -12.05
N GLU A 194 -20.85 -8.66 -12.13
CA GLU A 194 -21.51 -9.02 -13.39
C GLU A 194 -21.37 -7.91 -14.43
N ARG A 195 -21.55 -6.65 -14.00
CA ARG A 195 -21.38 -5.47 -14.86
C ARG A 195 -19.97 -5.37 -15.41
N TYR A 196 -18.96 -5.56 -14.56
CA TYR A 196 -17.57 -5.51 -14.97
C TYR A 196 -17.23 -6.61 -15.99
N ILE A 197 -17.69 -7.84 -15.74
CA ILE A 197 -17.44 -8.97 -16.63
C ILE A 197 -18.17 -8.78 -17.96
N ALA A 198 -19.41 -8.27 -17.96
CA ALA A 198 -20.13 -7.94 -19.18
C ALA A 198 -19.38 -6.90 -20.04
N LEU A 199 -18.83 -5.85 -19.41
CA LEU A 199 -18.02 -4.82 -20.08
C LEU A 199 -16.74 -5.40 -20.68
N ASN A 200 -16.02 -6.25 -19.94
CA ASN A 200 -14.76 -6.85 -20.42
C ASN A 200 -14.99 -7.90 -21.51
N SER A 201 -16.08 -8.66 -21.46
CA SER A 201 -16.48 -9.60 -22.53
C SER A 201 -16.77 -8.88 -23.84
N GLN A 202 -17.45 -7.73 -23.79
CA GLN A 202 -17.69 -6.89 -24.97
C GLN A 202 -16.39 -6.30 -25.54
N ARG A 203 -15.44 -5.93 -24.67
CA ARG A 203 -14.12 -5.40 -25.05
C ARG A 203 -13.21 -6.46 -25.70
N LYS A 204 -13.30 -7.73 -25.27
CA LYS A 204 -12.64 -8.86 -25.94
C LYS A 204 -13.25 -9.15 -27.30
N ALA A 205 -14.57 -9.05 -27.45
CA ALA A 205 -15.25 -9.23 -28.74
C ALA A 205 -14.85 -8.14 -29.78
N SER A 206 -14.68 -6.89 -29.34
CA SER A 206 -14.26 -5.79 -30.24
C SER A 206 -12.79 -5.88 -30.65
N THR A 207 -11.90 -6.40 -29.80
CA THR A 207 -10.48 -6.62 -30.13
C THR A 207 -10.26 -7.88 -30.99
N ALA A 208 -11.10 -8.91 -30.84
CA ALA A 208 -11.08 -10.09 -31.71
C ALA A 208 -11.60 -9.81 -33.14
N ALA A 209 -12.37 -8.75 -33.35
CA ALA A 209 -12.87 -8.34 -34.67
C ALA A 209 -11.78 -7.79 -35.62
N THR A 210 -10.60 -7.45 -35.10
CA THR A 210 -9.42 -7.15 -35.92
C THR A 210 -8.78 -8.46 -36.39
N LYS A 211 -9.18 -8.92 -37.59
CA LYS A 211 -8.59 -10.10 -38.25
C LYS A 211 -7.06 -9.98 -38.32
N PRO A 212 -6.27 -10.94 -37.79
CA PRO A 212 -4.84 -10.95 -38.03
C PRO A 212 -4.60 -11.21 -39.52
N LYS A 213 -3.75 -10.41 -40.17
CA LYS A 213 -3.24 -10.71 -41.52
C LYS A 213 -2.49 -12.04 -41.44
N LYS A 214 -3.12 -13.14 -41.90
CA LYS A 214 -2.50 -14.47 -41.93
C LYS A 214 -1.23 -14.39 -42.79
N GLY A 215 -0.08 -14.69 -42.20
CA GLY A 215 1.20 -14.77 -42.89
C GLY A 215 1.22 -15.92 -43.91
N SER A 216 1.83 -15.65 -45.06
CA SER A 216 2.01 -16.53 -46.24
C SER A 216 2.45 -17.97 -45.92
N LEU A 217 3.17 -18.16 -44.81
CA LEU A 217 3.77 -19.44 -44.43
C LEU A 217 2.75 -20.51 -43.97
N ARG A 218 1.63 -20.10 -43.34
CA ARG A 218 0.56 -21.04 -42.93
C ARG A 218 -0.20 -21.60 -44.14
N THR A 219 -0.29 -20.85 -45.23
CA THR A 219 -0.93 -21.29 -46.47
C THR A 219 -0.05 -22.31 -47.21
N LEU A 220 1.27 -22.07 -47.26
CA LEU A 220 2.24 -23.00 -47.83
C LEU A 220 2.32 -24.34 -47.08
N MET A 221 2.21 -24.34 -45.75
CA MET A 221 2.21 -25.57 -44.96
C MET A 221 0.93 -26.41 -45.12
N ALA A 222 -0.16 -25.81 -45.58
CA ALA A 222 -1.41 -26.54 -45.85
C ALA A 222 -1.36 -27.30 -47.18
N GLU A 223 -0.59 -26.84 -48.17
CA GLU A 223 -0.38 -27.51 -49.46
C GLU A 223 0.48 -28.78 -49.37
N PHE A 224 1.28 -28.93 -48.31
CA PHE A 224 2.18 -30.08 -48.12
C PHE A 224 1.54 -31.28 -47.40
N ARG A 225 0.26 -31.22 -47.03
CA ARG A 225 -0.42 -32.35 -46.37
C ARG A 225 -1.01 -33.32 -47.41
N PRO A 226 -0.58 -34.59 -47.46
CA PRO A 226 -1.18 -35.57 -48.35
C PRO A 226 -2.63 -35.85 -47.92
N ALA A 227 -3.52 -35.97 -48.91
CA ALA A 227 -4.94 -36.22 -48.71
C ALA A 227 -5.15 -37.62 -48.12
N VAL A 228 -5.38 -37.69 -46.80
CA VAL A 228 -5.95 -38.85 -46.12
C VAL A 228 -7.37 -38.51 -45.68
N SER A 229 -8.29 -39.39 -46.07
CA SER A 229 -9.74 -39.24 -45.95
C SER A 229 -10.23 -39.23 -44.50
N SER A 230 -11.07 -38.24 -44.22
CA SER A 230 -12.18 -38.22 -43.25
C SER A 230 -11.91 -38.58 -41.78
N ALA A 231 -11.78 -37.55 -40.96
CA ALA A 231 -12.57 -37.44 -39.72
C ALA A 231 -13.09 -36.00 -39.64
N GLN A 232 -14.41 -35.86 -39.58
CA GLN A 232 -15.10 -34.59 -39.43
C GLN A 232 -14.55 -33.85 -38.21
N THR A 233 -13.78 -32.79 -38.44
CA THR A 233 -13.53 -31.78 -37.42
C THR A 233 -14.46 -30.63 -37.75
N SER A 234 -15.59 -30.57 -37.05
CA SER A 234 -16.53 -29.47 -37.15
C SER A 234 -15.80 -28.15 -36.89
N PRO A 235 -16.08 -27.10 -37.67
CA PRO A 235 -15.50 -25.78 -37.45
C PRO A 235 -16.21 -25.09 -36.29
N ALA A 236 -15.40 -24.54 -35.37
CA ALA A 236 -15.73 -23.47 -34.42
C ALA A 236 -16.95 -23.73 -33.51
N GLU A 237 -16.67 -24.10 -32.26
CA GLU A 237 -17.64 -23.89 -31.17
C GLU A 237 -17.99 -22.41 -31.06
N GLU A 238 -19.30 -22.21 -30.91
CA GLU A 238 -20.06 -20.98 -30.82
C GLU A 238 -19.63 -20.06 -29.67
N PRO A 239 -20.06 -18.77 -29.64
CA PRO A 239 -19.69 -17.84 -28.57
C PRO A 239 -20.06 -18.42 -27.20
N ALA A 240 -19.05 -18.50 -26.32
CA ALA A 240 -19.15 -18.80 -24.90
C ALA A 240 -20.44 -18.21 -24.29
N SER A 241 -21.20 -19.06 -23.59
CA SER A 241 -22.47 -18.66 -23.01
C SER A 241 -22.25 -17.56 -21.97
N SER A 242 -23.22 -16.65 -21.83
CA SER A 242 -23.20 -15.47 -20.95
C SER A 242 -22.96 -15.75 -19.44
N GLU A 243 -22.78 -17.01 -19.06
CA GLU A 243 -22.88 -17.52 -17.69
C GLU A 243 -21.65 -18.31 -17.21
N GLU A 244 -20.68 -18.62 -18.07
CA GLU A 244 -19.50 -19.45 -17.71
C GLU A 244 -18.70 -18.84 -16.55
N TRP A 245 -18.62 -17.52 -16.51
CA TRP A 245 -17.96 -16.79 -15.42
C TRP A 245 -18.68 -16.94 -14.07
N ARG A 246 -20.02 -17.13 -14.04
CA ARG A 246 -20.78 -17.37 -12.81
C ARG A 246 -20.47 -18.75 -12.25
N VAL A 247 -20.33 -19.73 -13.14
CA VAL A 247 -19.91 -21.10 -12.73
C VAL A 247 -18.48 -21.09 -12.19
N GLU A 248 -17.55 -20.37 -12.84
CA GLU A 248 -16.19 -20.15 -12.30
C GLU A 248 -16.25 -19.48 -10.92
N TYR A 249 -17.07 -18.44 -10.77
CA TYR A 249 -17.23 -17.68 -9.54
C TYR A 249 -17.71 -18.55 -8.38
N GLU A 250 -18.82 -19.26 -8.58
CA GLU A 250 -19.36 -20.15 -7.57
C GLU A 250 -18.37 -21.27 -7.22
N SER A 251 -17.62 -21.77 -8.21
CA SER A 251 -16.57 -22.76 -7.99
C SER A 251 -15.42 -22.21 -7.15
N TYR A 252 -15.01 -20.96 -7.37
CA TYR A 252 -13.99 -20.27 -6.58
C TYR A 252 -14.46 -19.98 -5.15
N LEU A 253 -15.69 -19.49 -4.97
CA LEU A 253 -16.23 -19.21 -3.63
C LEU A 253 -16.39 -20.47 -2.77
N ARG A 254 -16.74 -21.61 -3.39
CA ARG A 254 -16.89 -22.89 -2.68
C ARG A 254 -15.56 -23.64 -2.48
N SER A 255 -14.48 -23.16 -3.09
CA SER A 255 -13.18 -23.84 -3.02
C SER A 255 -12.39 -23.45 -1.78
N ASP A 256 -11.71 -24.44 -1.21
CA ASP A 256 -10.86 -24.32 -0.02
C ASP A 256 -9.41 -24.01 -0.39
N HIS A 257 -9.20 -23.03 -1.27
CA HIS A 257 -7.83 -22.72 -1.71
C HIS A 257 -7.14 -21.77 -0.74
N ASP A 258 -6.12 -22.20 -0.01
CA ASP A 258 -5.37 -21.25 0.79
C ASP A 258 -4.37 -20.44 -0.05
N LEU A 259 -4.14 -19.18 0.32
CA LEU A 259 -3.01 -18.40 -0.17
C LEU A 259 -1.77 -18.75 0.66
N PRO A 260 -0.72 -19.36 0.07
CA PRO A 260 0.51 -19.61 0.82
C PRO A 260 1.14 -18.29 1.31
N GLU A 261 1.59 -18.24 2.56
CA GLU A 261 2.04 -17.01 3.24
C GLU A 261 3.12 -16.22 2.48
N ALA A 262 4.00 -16.92 1.75
CA ALA A 262 5.08 -16.29 0.97
C ALA A 262 4.68 -15.93 -0.48
N MET A 263 3.46 -16.21 -0.91
CA MET A 263 3.03 -16.05 -2.30
C MET A 263 2.28 -14.72 -2.52
N PRO A 264 2.75 -13.85 -3.43
CA PRO A 264 1.99 -12.68 -3.84
C PRO A 264 0.64 -13.06 -4.46
N LEU A 265 -0.42 -12.36 -4.07
CA LEU A 265 -1.78 -12.63 -4.53
C LEU A 265 -1.93 -12.63 -6.06
N VAL A 266 -1.26 -11.72 -6.76
CA VAL A 266 -1.26 -11.67 -8.24
C VAL A 266 -0.60 -12.91 -8.85
N GLN A 267 0.46 -13.42 -8.22
CA GLN A 267 1.13 -14.64 -8.67
C GLN A 267 0.22 -15.86 -8.48
N TRP A 268 -0.50 -15.93 -7.35
CA TRP A 268 -1.50 -16.96 -7.08
C TRP A 268 -2.59 -16.98 -8.16
N TRP A 269 -3.15 -15.82 -8.53
CA TRP A 269 -4.11 -15.71 -9.63
C TRP A 269 -3.52 -16.11 -10.99
N GLY A 270 -2.23 -15.85 -11.21
CA GLY A 270 -1.51 -16.32 -12.39
C GLY A 270 -1.50 -17.85 -12.50
N MET A 271 -1.29 -18.56 -11.38
CA MET A 271 -1.36 -20.03 -11.33
C MET A 271 -2.78 -20.56 -11.53
N MET A 272 -3.78 -19.85 -11.01
CA MET A 272 -5.18 -20.23 -11.11
C MET A 272 -5.83 -19.84 -12.45
N SER A 273 -5.09 -19.18 -13.34
CA SER A 273 -5.59 -18.67 -14.62
C SER A 273 -6.15 -19.75 -15.56
N THR A 274 -5.66 -20.98 -15.49
CA THR A 274 -6.20 -22.08 -16.29
C THR A 274 -7.53 -22.59 -15.75
N ARG A 275 -7.79 -22.42 -14.44
CA ARG A 275 -9.00 -22.89 -13.76
C ARG A 275 -10.08 -21.83 -13.69
N TYR A 276 -9.68 -20.57 -13.51
CA TYR A 276 -10.57 -19.41 -13.41
C TYR A 276 -10.10 -18.28 -14.35
N PRO A 277 -10.14 -18.48 -15.67
CA PRO A 277 -9.58 -17.54 -16.64
C PRO A 277 -10.23 -16.16 -16.59
N THR A 278 -11.54 -16.08 -16.31
CA THR A 278 -12.25 -14.80 -16.23
C THR A 278 -11.84 -14.04 -14.97
N TRP A 279 -11.73 -14.74 -13.85
CA TRP A 279 -11.38 -14.16 -12.55
C TRP A 279 -9.90 -13.80 -12.44
N ALA A 280 -8.99 -14.61 -13.01
CA ALA A 280 -7.58 -14.26 -13.10
C ALA A 280 -7.36 -12.99 -13.94
N SER A 281 -8.15 -12.80 -15.00
CA SER A 281 -8.13 -11.56 -15.79
C SER A 281 -8.61 -10.36 -14.97
N LEU A 282 -9.73 -10.50 -14.24
CA LEU A 282 -10.25 -9.47 -13.33
C LEU A 282 -9.24 -9.13 -12.23
N ALA A 283 -8.60 -10.15 -11.66
CA ALA A 283 -7.59 -10.01 -10.61
C ALA A 283 -6.40 -9.17 -11.09
N GLY A 284 -5.93 -9.38 -12.31
CA GLY A 284 -4.85 -8.58 -12.89
C GLY A 284 -5.17 -7.08 -12.97
N ASP A 285 -6.44 -6.72 -13.24
CA ASP A 285 -6.86 -5.33 -13.36
C ASP A 285 -7.11 -4.67 -11.99
N ILE A 286 -7.78 -5.38 -11.07
CA ILE A 286 -8.16 -4.82 -9.76
C ILE A 286 -6.99 -4.83 -8.77
N LEU A 287 -6.24 -5.93 -8.69
CA LEU A 287 -5.19 -6.09 -7.69
C LEU A 287 -3.92 -5.29 -8.03
N ALA A 288 -3.81 -4.78 -9.25
CA ALA A 288 -2.78 -3.82 -9.63
C ALA A 288 -3.00 -2.43 -9.00
N ALA A 289 -4.24 -2.12 -8.57
CA ALA A 289 -4.52 -0.86 -7.89
C ALA A 289 -4.00 -0.90 -6.44
N MET A 290 -3.32 0.17 -6.04
CA MET A 290 -2.79 0.35 -4.69
C MET A 290 -3.77 1.16 -3.84
N ALA A 291 -3.89 0.82 -2.55
CA ALA A 291 -4.72 1.57 -1.61
C ALA A 291 -4.19 2.98 -1.33
N SER A 292 -2.89 3.20 -1.48
CA SER A 292 -2.23 4.46 -1.13
C SER A 292 -1.27 4.93 -2.23
N SER A 293 -1.02 6.24 -2.24
CA SER A 293 -0.04 6.91 -3.12
C SER A 293 1.42 6.72 -2.67
N VAL A 294 1.70 5.91 -1.64
CA VAL A 294 3.04 5.78 -1.04
C VAL A 294 4.09 5.36 -2.07
N SER A 295 3.74 4.47 -3.00
CA SER A 295 4.65 4.10 -4.11
C SER A 295 5.04 5.31 -4.96
N ALA A 296 4.06 6.11 -5.39
CA ALA A 296 4.30 7.33 -6.15
C ALA A 296 5.10 8.36 -5.35
N GLU A 297 4.78 8.56 -4.07
CA GLU A 297 5.51 9.47 -3.18
C GLU A 297 6.99 9.09 -3.02
N ARG A 298 7.32 7.79 -2.95
CA ARG A 298 8.71 7.32 -2.92
C ARG A 298 9.44 7.66 -4.21
N VAL A 299 8.79 7.48 -5.36
CA VAL A 299 9.35 7.87 -6.66
C VAL A 299 9.57 9.38 -6.71
N PHE A 300 8.62 10.21 -6.26
CA PHE A 300 8.78 11.66 -6.21
C PHE A 300 9.87 12.12 -5.22
N SER A 301 9.99 11.44 -4.07
CA SER A 301 11.05 11.70 -3.10
C SER A 301 12.44 11.41 -3.70
N SER A 302 12.58 10.26 -4.38
CA SER A 302 13.77 9.90 -5.15
C SER A 302 14.07 10.87 -6.30
N ALA A 303 13.02 11.37 -6.97
CA ALA A 303 13.14 12.39 -7.99
C ALA A 303 13.66 13.72 -7.41
N GLY A 304 13.24 14.10 -6.20
CA GLY A 304 13.78 15.26 -5.48
C GLY A 304 15.29 15.18 -5.18
N ILE A 305 15.82 13.96 -4.97
CA ILE A 305 17.27 13.72 -4.85
C ILE A 305 17.95 13.84 -6.22
N THR A 306 17.27 13.42 -7.29
CA THR A 306 17.79 13.47 -8.67
C THR A 306 17.85 14.91 -9.18
N ILE A 307 16.81 15.70 -8.89
CA ILE A 307 16.65 17.11 -9.29
C ILE A 307 16.93 18.00 -8.06
N THR A 308 18.20 18.09 -7.68
CA THR A 308 18.56 19.01 -6.58
C THR A 308 18.51 20.46 -7.05
N LYS A 309 18.37 21.41 -6.10
CA LYS A 309 18.47 22.85 -6.40
C LYS A 309 19.77 23.26 -7.12
N ARG A 310 20.82 22.44 -7.07
CA ARG A 310 22.11 22.65 -7.75
C ARG A 310 22.24 21.91 -9.09
N ARG A 311 21.34 20.97 -9.40
CA ARG A 311 21.25 20.20 -10.66
C ARG A 311 19.83 20.25 -11.22
N ASN A 312 19.37 21.44 -11.57
CA ASN A 312 17.99 21.73 -12.00
C ASN A 312 17.83 21.95 -13.52
N ARG A 313 18.80 21.52 -14.34
CA ARG A 313 18.77 21.71 -15.82
C ARG A 313 18.20 20.53 -16.59
N LEU A 314 17.72 19.49 -15.91
CA LEU A 314 17.07 18.35 -16.56
C LEU A 314 15.65 18.74 -16.95
N GLN A 315 15.27 18.42 -18.19
CA GLN A 315 13.90 18.56 -18.68
C GLN A 315 13.01 17.47 -18.07
N GLY A 316 11.70 17.73 -18.03
CA GLY A 316 10.73 16.84 -17.37
C GLY A 316 10.69 15.42 -17.95
N ASP A 317 10.81 15.30 -19.27
CA ASP A 317 10.91 14.04 -20.01
C ASP A 317 12.14 13.21 -19.61
N ILE A 318 13.30 13.86 -19.43
CA ILE A 318 14.52 13.19 -18.98
C ILE A 318 14.39 12.72 -17.53
N VAL A 319 13.76 13.52 -16.67
CA VAL A 319 13.48 13.16 -15.28
C VAL A 319 12.57 11.94 -15.22
N GLU A 320 11.48 11.95 -15.99
CA GLU A 320 10.54 10.84 -16.11
C GLU A 320 11.24 9.57 -16.58
N ALA A 321 11.95 9.63 -17.70
CA ALA A 321 12.71 8.50 -18.24
C ALA A 321 13.72 7.96 -17.21
N THR A 322 14.36 8.85 -16.44
CA THR A 322 15.30 8.45 -15.38
C THR A 322 14.59 7.72 -14.23
N GLN A 323 13.42 8.18 -13.79
CA GLN A 323 12.67 7.49 -12.74
C GLN A 323 12.12 6.14 -13.22
N VAL A 324 11.63 6.07 -14.47
CA VAL A 324 11.19 4.81 -15.09
C VAL A 324 12.35 3.81 -15.17
N LEU A 325 13.52 4.25 -15.64
CA LEU A 325 14.71 3.40 -15.71
C LEU A 325 15.14 2.91 -14.31
N LYS A 326 15.14 3.78 -13.30
CA LYS A 326 15.42 3.40 -11.91
C LYS A 326 14.43 2.36 -11.38
N ALA A 327 13.13 2.57 -11.61
CA ALA A 327 12.09 1.63 -11.19
C ALA A 327 12.23 0.28 -11.91
N ALA A 328 12.54 0.29 -13.21
CA ALA A 328 12.71 -0.92 -13.99
C ALA A 328 13.95 -1.72 -13.59
N ILE A 329 15.07 -1.05 -13.24
CA ILE A 329 16.25 -1.72 -12.68
C ILE A 329 15.95 -2.28 -11.28
N ARG A 330 15.30 -1.50 -10.40
CA ARG A 330 15.01 -1.92 -9.02
C ARG A 330 14.09 -3.14 -8.93
N ASN A 331 13.25 -3.34 -9.94
CA ASN A 331 12.29 -4.45 -10.02
C ASN A 331 12.74 -5.52 -11.05
N ASP A 332 14.01 -5.51 -11.48
CA ASP A 332 14.58 -6.50 -12.40
C ASP A 332 13.79 -6.68 -13.72
N LEU A 333 13.15 -5.60 -14.20
CA LEU A 333 12.31 -5.64 -15.40
C LEU A 333 13.11 -5.57 -16.71
N LEU A 334 14.35 -5.06 -16.66
CA LEU A 334 15.20 -4.87 -17.85
C LEU A 334 16.28 -5.94 -18.00
N VAL A 335 16.75 -6.50 -16.89
CA VAL A 335 17.83 -7.49 -16.87
C VAL A 335 17.26 -8.75 -16.26
N ARG A 336 16.75 -9.66 -17.10
CA ARG A 336 16.48 -11.02 -16.64
C ARG A 336 17.81 -11.68 -16.34
N ALA A 337 17.95 -12.32 -15.18
CA ALA A 337 19.07 -13.22 -14.97
C ALA A 337 19.10 -14.24 -16.12
N PRO A 338 20.28 -14.53 -16.71
CA PRO A 338 20.36 -15.57 -17.73
C PRO A 338 19.81 -16.86 -17.12
N GLN A 339 18.80 -17.43 -17.76
CA GLN A 339 18.31 -18.73 -17.33
C GLN A 339 19.44 -19.76 -17.49
N PRO A 340 19.57 -20.73 -16.57
CA PRO A 340 20.51 -21.83 -16.76
C PRO A 340 20.22 -22.48 -18.11
N SER A 341 21.25 -22.80 -18.90
CA SER A 341 21.07 -23.32 -20.27
C SER A 341 20.23 -24.59 -20.34
N SER A 342 20.04 -25.27 -19.20
CA SER A 342 19.20 -26.45 -19.03
C SER A 342 17.70 -26.23 -19.20
N THR A 343 17.20 -24.98 -19.30
CA THR A 343 15.78 -24.69 -19.58
C THR A 343 15.52 -24.23 -21.02
N LEU A 344 16.54 -24.22 -21.88
CA LEU A 344 16.46 -23.80 -23.28
C LEU A 344 16.69 -24.93 -24.29
N GLU A 345 16.77 -26.19 -23.84
CA GLU A 345 16.85 -27.38 -24.70
C GLU A 345 15.53 -28.17 -24.73
#